data_AF-A0A7C7X0E5-F1
#
_entry.id   AF-A0A7C7X0E5-F1
#
_cell.length_a   1.000
_cell.length_b   1.000
_cell.length_c   1.000
_cell.angle_alpha   90.00
_cell.angle_beta   90.00
_cell.angle_gamma   90.00
#
_symmetry.space_group_name_H-M   'P 1'
#
loop_
_entity.id
_entity.type
_entity.pdbx_description
1 polymer ?
#
loop_
_entity_poly.entity_id
_entity_poly.type
_entity_poly.pdbx_seq_one_letter_code
_entity_poly.pdbx_strand_id
1 'polypeptide(L)'
;MQLLHEFNDFITSDQPPAGIKMPALVGQLYDAITGAEAKMGRECSNGFVFGGIFNSLYQGEAPRDTDMMICNPEMVKLAQKVQKQRGMEAYSYKERQEIDEAIEYNMGRMMPYNPDVSWDADNMKIHAGTNIGVCMQVTAIVMVEGKGHLVDVTFTEKPVTPPEIFTRAPITSAAYNLETGAYCYHKDFEADIKAWEYRPFGDLDAEAQEKLEAKGMALKIA
;
A
#
# COMPACT_ATOMS: atom_id res chain seq x y z
N MET A 1 -26.85 7.35 11.88
CA MET A 1 -26.15 8.32 12.74
C MET A 1 -24.88 8.70 11.97
N GLN A 2 -24.81 9.90 11.40
CA GLN A 2 -23.65 10.33 10.60
C GLN A 2 -22.51 10.70 11.55
N LEU A 3 -21.38 10.01 11.44
CA LEU A 3 -20.13 10.40 12.10
C LEU A 3 -19.39 11.35 11.17
N LEU A 4 -19.50 12.66 11.43
CA LEU A 4 -18.65 13.69 10.86
C LEU A 4 -17.74 14.18 11.99
N HIS A 5 -16.45 13.82 11.91
CA HIS A 5 -15.42 14.34 12.82
C HIS A 5 -14.38 15.08 11.98
N GLU A 6 -14.27 16.39 12.21
CA GLU A 6 -13.23 17.23 11.62
C GLU A 6 -11.99 17.21 12.53
N PHE A 7 -10.88 16.69 12.02
CA PHE A 7 -9.56 16.88 12.63
C PHE A 7 -8.78 17.88 11.77
N ASN A 8 -8.97 19.18 12.06
CA ASN A 8 -8.39 20.40 11.46
C ASN A 8 -8.32 20.54 9.92
N ASP A 9 -8.12 19.48 9.15
CA ASP A 9 -8.17 19.44 7.69
C ASP A 9 -8.75 18.14 7.11
N PHE A 10 -9.04 17.13 7.94
CA PHE A 10 -9.56 15.83 7.50
C PHE A 10 -11.01 15.59 7.88
N ILE A 11 -11.74 14.97 6.95
CA ILE A 11 -13.13 14.56 7.06
C ILE A 11 -13.16 13.02 7.12
N THR A 12 -13.88 12.48 8.11
CA THR A 12 -14.30 11.07 8.10
C THR A 12 -15.78 10.99 7.76
N SER A 13 -16.18 10.11 6.85
CA SER A 13 -17.53 10.06 6.29
C SER A 13 -17.90 8.68 5.74
N ASP A 14 -19.14 8.24 5.93
CA ASP A 14 -19.69 7.05 5.27
C ASP A 14 -20.06 7.32 3.79
N GLN A 15 -19.98 8.58 3.35
CA GLN A 15 -20.24 8.98 1.97
C GLN A 15 -18.94 9.06 1.16
N PRO A 16 -18.93 8.59 -0.09
CA PRO A 16 -17.74 8.62 -0.93
C PRO A 16 -17.36 10.06 -1.30
N PRO A 17 -16.08 10.45 -1.20
CA PRO A 17 -15.62 11.75 -1.69
C PRO A 17 -15.75 11.80 -3.21
N ALA A 18 -16.29 12.90 -3.73
CA ALA A 18 -16.49 13.12 -5.16
C ALA A 18 -17.26 11.98 -5.88
N GLY A 19 -18.07 11.20 -5.16
CA GLY A 19 -18.81 10.05 -5.70
C GLY A 19 -17.96 8.81 -5.99
N ILE A 20 -16.68 8.80 -5.58
CA ILE A 20 -15.73 7.72 -5.86
C ILE A 20 -16.06 6.47 -5.03
N LYS A 21 -16.44 5.40 -5.70
CA LYS A 21 -16.75 4.11 -5.06
C LYS A 21 -15.55 3.17 -5.16
N MET A 22 -15.19 2.54 -4.05
CA MET A 22 -14.15 1.52 -4.08
C MET A 22 -14.65 0.27 -4.81
N PRO A 23 -13.82 -0.33 -5.69
CA PRO A 23 -14.13 -1.62 -6.30
C PRO A 23 -14.29 -2.71 -5.24
N ALA A 24 -15.31 -3.56 -5.36
CA ALA A 24 -15.59 -4.64 -4.40
C ALA A 24 -14.40 -5.61 -4.21
N LEU A 25 -13.60 -5.80 -5.26
CA LEU A 25 -12.39 -6.61 -5.24
C LEU A 25 -11.40 -6.19 -4.15
N VAL A 26 -11.28 -4.90 -3.87
CA VAL A 26 -10.34 -4.40 -2.86
C VAL A 26 -10.70 -4.95 -1.47
N GLY A 27 -12.00 -5.07 -1.18
CA GLY A 27 -12.50 -5.75 0.02
C GLY A 27 -12.21 -7.25 0.00
N GLN A 28 -12.36 -7.92 -1.15
CA GLN A 28 -12.10 -9.36 -1.28
C GLN A 28 -10.64 -9.74 -0.99
N LEU A 29 -9.68 -8.91 -1.42
CA LEU A 29 -8.27 -9.13 -1.08
C LEU A 29 -8.04 -9.05 0.43
N TYR A 30 -8.61 -8.05 1.08
CA TYR A 30 -8.49 -7.89 2.53
C TYR A 30 -9.16 -9.05 3.28
N ASP A 31 -10.34 -9.50 2.85
CA ASP A 31 -11.03 -10.66 3.40
C ASP A 31 -10.21 -11.96 3.23
N ALA A 32 -9.53 -12.11 2.10
CA ALA A 32 -8.64 -13.24 1.85
C ALA A 32 -7.44 -13.25 2.80
N ILE A 33 -6.79 -12.09 2.99
CA ILE A 33 -5.64 -11.95 3.89
C ILE A 33 -6.08 -12.19 5.34
N THR A 34 -7.12 -11.50 5.81
CA THR A 34 -7.64 -11.65 7.18
C THR A 34 -8.11 -13.07 7.46
N GLY A 35 -8.81 -13.71 6.52
CA GLY A 35 -9.25 -15.10 6.65
C GLY A 35 -8.10 -16.11 6.71
N ALA A 36 -7.01 -15.87 5.99
CA ALA A 36 -5.81 -16.71 6.05
C ALA A 36 -5.07 -16.55 7.39
N GLU A 37 -4.93 -15.31 7.88
CA GLU A 37 -4.28 -15.01 9.16
C GLU A 37 -5.09 -15.55 10.34
N ALA A 38 -6.42 -15.47 10.29
CA ALA A 38 -7.30 -16.02 11.31
C ALA A 38 -7.13 -17.55 11.46
N LYS A 39 -6.96 -18.29 10.36
CA LYS A 39 -6.67 -19.75 10.38
C LYS A 39 -5.34 -20.08 11.09
N MET A 40 -4.40 -19.14 11.08
CA MET A 40 -3.12 -19.24 11.75
C MET A 40 -3.14 -18.68 13.19
N GLY A 41 -4.30 -18.20 13.66
CA GLY A 41 -4.45 -17.60 14.99
C GLY A 41 -3.70 -16.28 15.14
N ARG A 42 -3.49 -15.53 14.04
CA ARG A 42 -2.75 -14.27 14.02
C ARG A 42 -3.69 -13.08 13.93
N GLU A 43 -3.23 -11.96 14.48
CA GLU A 43 -3.94 -10.69 14.41
C GLU A 43 -3.77 -10.06 13.03
N CYS A 44 -4.88 -9.63 12.44
CA CYS A 44 -4.91 -8.89 11.18
C CYS A 44 -6.07 -7.90 11.27
N SER A 45 -5.78 -6.60 11.22
CA SER A 45 -6.76 -5.55 11.48
C SER A 45 -6.39 -4.25 10.75
N ASN A 46 -7.21 -3.20 10.91
CA ASN A 46 -6.94 -1.84 10.47
C ASN A 46 -6.64 -1.75 8.96
N GLY A 47 -7.40 -2.50 8.15
CA GLY A 47 -7.25 -2.53 6.70
C GLY A 47 -7.82 -1.29 6.03
N PHE A 48 -7.02 -0.61 5.20
CA PHE A 48 -7.53 0.47 4.35
C PHE A 48 -6.75 0.59 3.04
N VAL A 49 -7.41 1.19 2.05
CA VAL A 49 -6.80 1.54 0.76
C VAL A 49 -6.67 3.04 0.65
N PHE A 50 -5.55 3.51 0.10
CA PHE A 50 -5.20 4.93 0.05
C PHE A 50 -4.45 5.26 -1.25
N GLY A 51 -4.10 6.53 -1.43
CA GLY A 51 -3.15 6.95 -2.46
C GLY A 51 -3.77 7.19 -3.84
N GLY A 52 -3.01 6.89 -4.89
CA GLY A 52 -3.29 7.30 -6.28
C GLY A 52 -4.56 6.67 -6.88
N ILE A 53 -5.03 5.56 -6.32
CA ILE A 53 -6.23 4.84 -6.78
C ILE A 53 -7.46 5.74 -6.88
N PHE A 54 -7.66 6.65 -5.92
CA PHE A 54 -8.84 7.52 -5.90
C PHE A 54 -8.89 8.43 -7.13
N ASN A 55 -7.74 8.83 -7.64
CA ASN A 55 -7.61 9.65 -8.83
C ASN A 55 -8.02 8.89 -10.09
N SER A 56 -7.47 7.69 -10.29
CA SER A 56 -7.86 6.82 -11.40
C SER A 56 -9.36 6.52 -11.39
N LEU A 57 -9.91 6.20 -10.22
CA LEU A 57 -11.35 5.89 -10.09
C LEU A 57 -12.23 7.11 -10.35
N TYR A 58 -11.82 8.31 -9.93
CA TYR A 58 -12.53 9.55 -10.23
C TYR A 58 -12.60 9.82 -11.74
N GLN A 59 -11.53 9.52 -12.47
CA GLN A 59 -11.46 9.63 -13.93
C GLN A 59 -12.21 8.51 -14.67
N GLY A 60 -12.77 7.54 -13.94
CA GLY A 60 -13.40 6.36 -14.54
C GLY A 60 -12.40 5.39 -15.16
N GLU A 61 -11.12 5.51 -14.81
CA GLU A 61 -10.08 4.60 -15.24
C GLU A 61 -10.03 3.35 -14.35
N ALA A 62 -9.60 2.24 -14.93
CA ALA A 62 -9.25 1.08 -14.14
C ALA A 62 -8.04 1.42 -13.25
N PRO A 63 -8.05 1.05 -11.96
CA PRO A 63 -6.88 1.23 -11.12
C PRO A 63 -5.72 0.43 -11.73
N ARG A 64 -4.56 1.05 -11.87
CA ARG A 64 -3.33 0.38 -12.38
C ARG A 64 -2.47 -0.15 -11.24
N ASP A 65 -2.57 0.52 -10.11
CA ASP A 65 -1.84 0.28 -8.88
C ASP A 65 -2.77 0.60 -7.71
N THR A 66 -2.58 -0.06 -6.58
CA THR A 66 -3.41 0.12 -5.39
C THR A 66 -2.57 -0.05 -4.15
N ASP A 67 -2.48 1.02 -3.37
CA ASP A 67 -1.82 0.98 -2.07
C ASP A 67 -2.80 0.51 -0.99
N MET A 68 -2.49 -0.61 -0.35
CA MET A 68 -3.23 -1.16 0.77
C MET A 68 -2.33 -1.19 2.02
N MET A 69 -2.90 -0.82 3.16
CA MET A 69 -2.23 -0.95 4.45
C MET A 69 -3.04 -1.84 5.38
N ILE A 70 -2.34 -2.70 6.12
CA ILE A 70 -2.93 -3.67 7.03
C ILE A 70 -2.06 -3.75 8.29
N CYS A 71 -2.66 -3.70 9.48
CA CYS A 71 -1.95 -4.02 10.70
C CYS A 71 -1.82 -5.54 10.85
N ASN A 72 -0.61 -6.05 10.72
CA ASN A 72 -0.27 -7.45 10.98
C ASN A 72 1.15 -7.54 11.58
N PRO A 73 1.26 -7.52 12.91
CA PRO A 73 2.57 -7.50 13.58
C PRO A 73 3.40 -8.77 13.35
N GLU A 74 2.76 -9.94 13.23
CA GLU A 74 3.49 -11.20 13.02
C GLU A 74 4.11 -11.25 11.62
N MET A 75 3.44 -10.69 10.60
CA MET A 75 4.01 -10.56 9.26
C MET A 75 5.28 -9.70 9.26
N VAL A 76 5.25 -8.55 9.96
CA VAL A 76 6.44 -7.69 10.07
C VAL A 76 7.58 -8.38 10.83
N LYS A 77 7.27 -9.07 11.92
CA LYS A 77 8.26 -9.85 12.69
C LYS A 77 8.90 -10.97 11.86
N LEU A 78 8.11 -11.68 11.05
CA LEU A 78 8.62 -12.70 10.14
C LEU A 78 9.53 -12.08 9.07
N ALA A 79 9.12 -10.96 8.48
CA ALA A 79 9.93 -10.22 7.51
C ALA A 79 11.28 -9.79 8.10
N GLN A 80 11.29 -9.20 9.30
CA GLN A 80 12.52 -8.84 10.01
C GLN A 80 13.42 -10.04 10.26
N LYS A 81 12.84 -11.19 10.64
CA LYS A 81 13.59 -12.43 10.85
C LYS A 81 14.22 -12.93 9.55
N VAL A 82 13.47 -12.95 8.45
CA VAL A 82 13.99 -13.31 7.11
C VAL A 82 15.12 -12.38 6.70
N GLN A 83 14.95 -11.07 6.85
CA GLN A 83 15.96 -10.08 6.49
C GLN A 83 17.24 -10.25 7.32
N LYS A 84 17.10 -10.52 8.62
CA LYS A 84 18.24 -10.82 9.50
C LYS A 84 18.98 -12.07 9.03
N GLN A 85 18.25 -13.14 8.68
CA GLN A 85 18.84 -14.40 8.21
C GLN A 85 19.56 -14.22 6.87
N ARG A 86 18.98 -13.46 5.93
CA ARG A 86 19.62 -13.10 4.65
C ARG A 86 20.96 -12.37 4.83
N GLY A 87 21.11 -11.62 5.94
CA GLY A 87 22.33 -10.91 6.29
C GLY A 87 23.35 -11.71 7.12
N MET A 88 23.07 -12.99 7.47
CA MET A 88 24.00 -13.80 8.25
C MET A 88 25.16 -14.30 7.40
N GLU A 89 26.38 -14.19 7.92
CA GLU A 89 27.54 -14.87 7.37
C GLU A 89 27.45 -16.38 7.65
N ALA A 90 27.88 -17.19 6.68
CA ALA A 90 28.03 -18.63 6.84
C ALA A 90 29.51 -19.00 6.76
N TYR A 91 30.02 -19.78 7.71
CA TYR A 91 31.41 -20.23 7.76
C TYR A 91 31.58 -21.65 7.19
N SER A 92 30.48 -22.30 6.80
CA SER A 92 30.47 -23.58 6.09
C SER A 92 29.27 -23.74 5.14
N TYR A 93 29.35 -24.68 4.21
CA TYR A 93 28.21 -25.06 3.36
C TYR A 93 27.00 -25.57 4.16
N LYS A 94 27.24 -26.30 5.25
CA LYS A 94 26.19 -26.81 6.11
C LYS A 94 25.44 -25.66 6.80
N GLU A 95 26.17 -24.69 7.35
CA GLU A 95 25.56 -23.49 7.96
C GLU A 95 24.78 -22.67 6.92
N ARG A 96 25.31 -22.55 5.70
CA ARG A 96 24.57 -21.87 4.61
C ARG A 96 23.24 -22.55 4.32
N GLN A 97 23.25 -23.89 4.21
CA GLN A 97 22.03 -24.67 4.02
C GLN A 97 21.02 -24.46 5.17
N GLU A 98 21.47 -24.48 6.42
CA GLU A 98 20.59 -24.25 7.58
C GLU A 98 19.98 -22.84 7.59
N ILE A 99 20.74 -21.83 7.15
CA ILE A 99 20.22 -20.45 6.97
C ILE A 99 19.15 -20.41 5.88
N ASP A 100 19.42 -21.03 4.72
CA ASP A 100 18.50 -21.03 3.58
C ASP A 100 17.19 -21.78 3.90
N GLU A 101 17.28 -22.95 4.55
CA GLU A 101 16.11 -23.71 5.03
C GLU A 101 15.27 -22.90 6.04
N ALA A 102 15.92 -22.15 6.92
CA ALA A 102 15.24 -21.33 7.90
C ALA A 102 14.57 -20.09 7.27
N ILE A 103 15.15 -19.53 6.20
CA ILE A 103 14.54 -18.48 5.38
C ILE A 103 13.28 -19.02 4.69
N GLU A 104 13.40 -20.16 3.99
CA GLU A 104 12.29 -20.80 3.28
C GLU A 104 11.13 -21.13 4.23
N TYR A 105 11.42 -21.66 5.42
CA TYR A 105 10.42 -21.93 6.44
C TYR A 105 9.67 -20.66 6.88
N ASN A 106 10.38 -19.55 7.15
CA ASN A 106 9.72 -18.32 7.58
C ASN A 106 8.95 -17.65 6.42
N MET A 107 9.48 -17.72 5.19
CA MET A 107 8.79 -17.27 3.97
C MET A 107 7.49 -18.05 3.73
N GLY A 108 7.49 -19.37 3.88
CA GLY A 108 6.29 -20.19 3.78
C GLY A 108 5.22 -19.85 4.83
N ARG A 109 5.63 -19.35 6.00
CA ARG A 109 4.70 -18.85 7.03
C ARG A 109 4.12 -17.48 6.74
N MET A 110 4.74 -16.70 5.87
CA MET A 110 4.27 -15.39 5.40
C MET A 110 3.33 -15.52 4.19
N MET A 111 3.43 -16.63 3.45
CA MET A 111 2.71 -16.85 2.20
C MET A 111 1.66 -17.96 2.32
N PRO A 112 0.49 -17.71 2.90
CA PRO A 112 -0.63 -18.63 2.71
C PRO A 112 -1.04 -18.56 1.24
N TYR A 113 -0.69 -19.58 0.45
CA TYR A 113 -1.10 -19.73 -0.94
C TYR A 113 -2.61 -19.48 -1.09
N ASN A 114 -2.98 -18.39 -1.76
CA ASN A 114 -4.31 -18.17 -2.30
C ASN A 114 -4.17 -18.17 -3.84
N PRO A 115 -4.91 -19.00 -4.59
CA PRO A 115 -4.85 -18.99 -6.06
C PRO A 115 -5.13 -17.61 -6.68
N ASP A 116 -5.86 -16.75 -5.98
CA ASP A 116 -6.27 -15.43 -6.47
C ASP A 116 -5.27 -14.31 -6.11
N VAL A 117 -4.26 -14.63 -5.29
CA VAL A 117 -3.29 -13.65 -4.78
C VAL A 117 -1.88 -14.25 -4.80
N SER A 118 -1.06 -13.78 -5.72
CA SER A 118 0.36 -14.17 -5.82
C SER A 118 1.25 -13.06 -5.27
N TRP A 119 2.15 -13.39 -4.34
CA TRP A 119 3.10 -12.43 -3.75
C TRP A 119 4.52 -12.80 -4.17
N ASP A 120 5.34 -11.78 -4.41
CA ASP A 120 6.77 -11.96 -4.64
C ASP A 120 7.56 -11.54 -3.40
N ALA A 121 8.04 -12.53 -2.64
CA ALA A 121 8.83 -12.30 -1.44
C ALA A 121 10.21 -11.69 -1.72
N ASP A 122 10.71 -11.75 -2.96
CA ASP A 122 11.98 -11.11 -3.33
C ASP A 122 11.82 -9.60 -3.53
N ASN A 123 10.60 -9.13 -3.78
CA ASN A 123 10.26 -7.70 -3.79
C ASN A 123 9.91 -7.15 -2.39
N MET A 124 10.04 -7.97 -1.33
CA MET A 124 9.80 -7.54 0.03
C MET A 124 10.74 -6.40 0.43
N LYS A 125 10.18 -5.25 0.82
CA LYS A 125 10.92 -4.13 1.37
C LYS A 125 10.54 -3.91 2.83
N ILE A 126 11.54 -3.73 3.68
CA ILE A 126 11.33 -3.35 5.07
C ILE A 126 11.66 -1.87 5.21
N HIS A 127 10.69 -1.10 5.68
CA HIS A 127 10.85 0.32 5.94
C HIS A 127 10.64 0.59 7.43
N ALA A 128 11.31 1.62 7.94
CA ALA A 128 11.03 2.17 9.26
C ALA A 128 10.49 3.58 9.05
N GLY A 129 9.22 3.80 9.41
CA GLY A 129 8.59 5.10 9.39
C GLY A 129 8.39 5.63 10.80
N THR A 130 8.59 6.94 10.99
CA THR A 130 8.41 7.60 12.29
C THR A 130 7.01 7.40 12.89
N ASN A 131 5.98 7.33 12.03
CA ASN A 131 4.59 7.25 12.46
C ASN A 131 4.05 5.81 12.46
N ILE A 132 4.57 4.94 11.59
CA ILE A 132 4.03 3.60 11.34
C ILE A 132 4.85 2.46 11.96
N GLY A 133 6.01 2.78 12.56
CA GLY A 133 6.93 1.77 13.10
C GLY A 133 7.72 1.08 11.98
N VAL A 134 8.10 -0.19 12.20
CA VAL A 134 8.60 -1.01 11.10
C VAL A 134 7.42 -1.50 10.28
N CYS A 135 7.54 -1.44 8.97
CA CYS A 135 6.57 -2.01 8.05
C CYS A 135 7.27 -2.87 6.99
N MET A 136 6.50 -3.80 6.44
CA MET A 136 6.88 -4.64 5.34
C MET A 136 5.97 -4.33 4.16
N GLN A 137 6.53 -3.94 3.02
CA GLN A 137 5.78 -3.79 1.77
C GLN A 137 6.05 -4.99 0.87
N VAL A 138 4.99 -5.48 0.22
CA VAL A 138 5.04 -6.51 -0.82
C VAL A 138 4.06 -6.17 -1.93
N THR A 139 4.46 -6.40 -3.18
CA THR A 139 3.56 -6.30 -4.33
C THR A 139 2.84 -7.63 -4.53
N ALA A 140 1.51 -7.56 -4.56
CA ALA A 140 0.62 -8.66 -4.87
C ALA A 140 0.06 -8.50 -6.29
N ILE A 141 -0.01 -9.61 -7.02
CA ILE A 141 -0.78 -9.68 -8.26
C ILE A 141 -2.12 -10.34 -7.94
N VAL A 142 -3.20 -9.59 -8.21
CA VAL A 142 -4.58 -10.04 -8.01
C VAL A 142 -5.26 -10.20 -9.37
N MET A 143 -5.89 -11.35 -9.63
CA MET A 143 -6.58 -11.60 -10.89
C MET A 143 -8.04 -11.12 -10.83
N VAL A 144 -8.43 -10.27 -11.78
CA VAL A 144 -9.75 -9.62 -11.85
C VAL A 144 -10.34 -9.86 -13.23
N GLU A 145 -11.36 -10.72 -13.33
CA GLU A 145 -11.99 -11.05 -14.62
C GLU A 145 -10.97 -11.48 -15.69
N GLY A 146 -9.87 -12.13 -15.28
CA GLY A 146 -8.78 -12.55 -16.15
C GLY A 146 -7.71 -11.50 -16.43
N LYS A 147 -7.77 -10.31 -15.81
CA LYS A 147 -6.74 -9.26 -15.88
C LYS A 147 -5.99 -9.16 -14.56
N GLY A 148 -4.66 -9.16 -14.61
CA GLY A 148 -3.82 -8.94 -13.43
C GLY A 148 -3.87 -7.48 -12.98
N HIS A 149 -4.06 -7.27 -11.69
CA HIS A 149 -4.04 -5.99 -11.01
C HIS A 149 -2.91 -6.00 -9.97
N LEU A 150 -2.09 -4.94 -9.97
CA LEU A 150 -1.02 -4.80 -8.99
C LEU A 150 -1.56 -4.11 -7.74
N VAL A 151 -1.28 -4.71 -6.59
CA VAL A 151 -1.64 -4.16 -5.29
C VAL A 151 -0.40 -4.18 -4.42
N ASP A 152 0.06 -3.01 -4.01
CA ASP A 152 1.11 -2.86 -3.02
C ASP A 152 0.50 -2.96 -1.63
N VAL A 153 0.81 -4.06 -0.92
CA VAL A 153 0.34 -4.34 0.43
C VAL A 153 1.43 -4.00 1.43
N THR A 154 1.14 -3.08 2.33
CA THR A 154 2.01 -2.68 3.43
C THR A 154 1.49 -3.22 4.76
N PHE A 155 2.23 -4.13 5.38
CA PHE A 155 1.98 -4.64 6.72
C PHE A 155 2.66 -3.78 7.77
N THR A 156 1.93 -3.35 8.80
CA THR A 156 2.46 -2.54 9.91
C THR A 156 2.49 -3.32 11.23
N GLU A 157 3.43 -2.96 12.12
CA GLU A 157 3.54 -3.52 13.47
C GLU A 157 2.45 -3.04 14.44
N LYS A 158 1.80 -1.93 14.11
CA LYS A 158 0.77 -1.30 14.93
C LYS A 158 -0.34 -0.74 14.05
N PRO A 159 -1.57 -0.59 14.59
CA PRO A 159 -2.63 0.12 13.90
C PRO A 159 -2.18 1.54 13.57
N VAL A 160 -2.57 2.01 12.40
CA VAL A 160 -2.33 3.37 11.93
C VAL A 160 -3.65 4.01 11.55
N THR A 161 -3.70 5.32 11.62
CA THR A 161 -4.85 6.09 11.16
C THR A 161 -4.51 6.74 9.82
N PRO A 162 -5.45 6.81 8.86
CA PRO A 162 -5.15 7.38 7.54
C PRO A 162 -4.47 8.77 7.58
N PRO A 163 -4.85 9.70 8.47
CA PRO A 163 -4.15 10.99 8.60
C PRO A 163 -2.65 10.88 8.91
N GLU A 164 -2.19 9.82 9.56
CA GLU A 164 -0.77 9.65 9.92
C GLU A 164 0.12 9.28 8.73
N ILE A 165 -0.48 8.79 7.64
CA ILE A 165 0.21 8.31 6.44
C ILE A 165 -0.08 9.15 5.20
N PHE A 166 -1.08 10.04 5.26
CA PHE A 166 -1.38 10.92 4.16
C PHE A 166 -0.20 11.83 3.83
N THR A 167 -0.02 12.06 2.52
CA THR A 167 1.00 12.98 2.06
C THR A 167 0.54 14.42 2.30
N ARG A 168 1.45 15.39 2.08
CA ARG A 168 1.08 16.81 2.15
C ARG A 168 0.16 17.25 1.00
N ALA A 169 0.02 16.46 -0.06
CA ALA A 169 -0.80 16.81 -1.22
C ALA A 169 -2.25 16.37 -0.98
N PRO A 170 -3.23 17.29 -0.90
CA PRO A 170 -4.62 16.93 -0.58
C PRO A 170 -5.22 15.94 -1.57
N ILE A 171 -4.85 16.03 -2.85
CA ILE A 171 -5.30 15.15 -3.95
C ILE A 171 -4.99 13.66 -3.75
N THR A 172 -3.96 13.31 -2.98
CA THR A 172 -3.63 11.90 -2.66
C THR A 172 -3.97 11.53 -1.22
N SER A 173 -4.59 12.46 -0.49
CA SER A 173 -4.95 12.30 0.92
C SER A 173 -6.39 11.84 1.07
N ALA A 174 -6.66 10.66 0.53
CA ALA A 174 -7.91 9.92 0.72
C ALA A 174 -7.60 8.45 1.06
N ALA A 175 -8.42 7.88 1.93
CA ALA A 175 -8.41 6.49 2.28
C ALA A 175 -9.83 5.94 2.45
N TYR A 176 -9.98 4.64 2.23
CA TYR A 176 -11.18 3.88 2.47
C TYR A 176 -10.89 2.75 3.45
N ASN A 177 -11.56 2.77 4.60
CA ASN A 177 -11.44 1.75 5.62
C ASN A 177 -12.26 0.52 5.23
N LEU A 178 -11.58 -0.62 5.07
CA LEU A 178 -12.16 -1.88 4.61
C LEU A 178 -12.97 -2.60 5.70
N GLU A 179 -12.72 -2.29 6.98
CA GLU A 179 -13.46 -2.86 8.11
C GLU A 179 -14.76 -2.08 8.38
N THR A 180 -14.69 -0.75 8.35
CA THR A 180 -15.84 0.09 8.72
C THR A 180 -16.65 0.54 7.52
N GLY A 181 -16.10 0.47 6.30
CA GLY A 181 -16.69 1.03 5.09
C GLY A 181 -16.71 2.56 5.05
N ALA A 182 -15.96 3.22 5.92
CA ALA A 182 -15.88 4.68 6.02
C ALA A 182 -14.71 5.23 5.20
N TYR A 183 -14.89 6.42 4.67
CA TYR A 183 -13.85 7.20 4.00
C TYR A 183 -13.20 8.17 4.97
N CYS A 184 -11.91 8.42 4.79
CA CYS A 184 -11.18 9.51 5.43
C CYS A 184 -10.46 10.29 4.34
N TYR A 185 -10.65 11.60 4.24
CA TYR A 185 -10.03 12.41 3.18
C TYR A 185 -9.82 13.86 3.61
N HIS A 186 -8.89 14.55 2.95
CA HIS A 186 -8.66 15.98 3.16
C HIS A 186 -9.86 16.80 2.70
N LYS A 187 -10.24 17.87 3.41
CA LYS A 187 -11.42 18.71 3.09
C LYS A 187 -11.39 19.27 1.66
N ASP A 188 -10.19 19.58 1.16
CA ASP A 188 -9.97 20.13 -0.19
C ASP A 188 -9.87 19.06 -1.29
N PHE A 189 -9.87 17.76 -0.92
CA PHE A 189 -9.69 16.65 -1.86
C PHE A 189 -10.63 16.72 -3.07
N GLU A 190 -11.91 16.99 -2.84
CA GLU A 190 -12.89 17.03 -3.93
C GLU A 190 -12.65 18.15 -4.94
N ALA A 191 -12.21 19.32 -4.46
CA ALA A 191 -11.90 20.44 -5.33
C ALA A 191 -10.64 20.14 -6.13
N ASP A 192 -9.62 19.61 -5.45
CA ASP A 192 -8.34 19.26 -6.05
C ASP A 192 -8.49 18.18 -7.12
N ILE A 193 -9.26 17.12 -6.85
CA ILE A 193 -9.40 16.00 -7.81
C ILE A 193 -10.20 16.37 -9.06
N LYS A 194 -11.11 17.35 -8.94
CA LYS A 194 -11.84 17.92 -10.08
C LYS A 194 -10.95 18.80 -10.97
N ALA A 195 -10.01 19.51 -10.37
CA ALA A 195 -9.10 20.42 -11.07
C ALA A 195 -7.80 19.75 -11.54
N TRP A 196 -7.52 18.53 -11.07
CA TRP A 196 -6.28 17.84 -11.36
C TRP A 196 -6.22 17.33 -12.79
N GLU A 197 -5.11 17.63 -13.46
CA GLU A 197 -4.77 17.11 -14.78
C GLU A 197 -3.61 16.13 -14.63
N TYR A 198 -3.81 14.88 -15.07
CA TYR A 198 -2.71 13.92 -15.15
C TYR A 198 -1.69 14.40 -16.16
N ARG A 199 -0.44 14.57 -15.71
CA ARG A 199 0.70 14.77 -16.60
C ARG A 199 1.52 13.49 -16.59
N PRO A 200 1.61 12.78 -17.73
CA PRO A 200 2.48 11.61 -17.83
C PRO A 200 3.91 11.97 -17.45
N PHE A 201 4.61 11.08 -16.75
CA PHE A 201 6.05 11.18 -16.58
C PHE A 201 6.71 11.18 -17.98
N GLY A 202 7.25 12.32 -18.39
CA GLY A 202 7.90 12.50 -19.70
C GLY A 202 7.33 13.64 -20.55
N ASP A 203 6.09 14.06 -20.31
CA ASP A 203 5.49 15.22 -20.99
C ASP A 203 5.73 16.48 -20.16
N LEU A 204 6.99 16.93 -20.13
CA LEU A 204 7.28 18.30 -19.75
C LEU A 204 6.87 19.19 -20.93
N ASP A 205 5.92 20.09 -20.72
CA ASP A 205 5.71 21.18 -21.66
C ASP A 205 7.01 22.02 -21.76
N ALA A 206 7.19 22.73 -22.88
CA ALA A 206 8.41 23.47 -23.16
C ALA A 206 8.76 24.49 -22.05
N GLU A 207 7.75 25.00 -21.35
CA GLU A 207 7.91 25.96 -20.26
C GLU A 207 8.44 25.29 -18.98
N ALA A 208 7.98 24.08 -18.65
CA ALA A 208 8.48 23.30 -17.54
C ALA A 208 9.92 22.80 -17.78
N GLN A 209 10.25 22.47 -19.03
CA GLN A 209 11.61 22.10 -19.42
C GLN A 209 12.59 23.27 -19.28
N GLU A 210 12.22 24.46 -19.77
CA GLU A 210 13.04 25.68 -19.64
C GLU A 210 13.32 26.04 -18.16
N LYS A 211 12.32 25.87 -17.28
CA LYS A 211 12.47 26.12 -15.82
C LYS A 211 13.39 25.10 -15.13
N LEU A 212 13.43 23.86 -15.59
CA LEU A 212 14.30 22.81 -15.05
C LEU A 212 15.76 22.99 -15.52
N GLU A 213 15.93 23.35 -16.79
CA GLU A 213 17.23 23.69 -17.39
C GLU A 213 17.83 24.94 -16.72
N ALA A 214 17.02 25.98 -16.48
CA ALA A 214 17.44 27.20 -15.77
C ALA A 214 17.87 26.95 -14.31
N LYS A 215 17.42 25.85 -13.69
CA LYS A 215 17.82 25.43 -12.34
C LYS A 215 19.02 24.47 -12.32
N GLY A 216 19.63 24.20 -13.49
CA GLY A 216 20.79 23.31 -13.61
C GLY A 216 20.47 21.82 -13.36
N MET A 217 19.19 21.45 -13.34
CA MET A 217 18.72 20.08 -13.12
C MET A 217 18.41 19.38 -14.44
N ALA A 218 19.39 19.39 -15.36
CA ALA A 218 19.30 18.56 -16.56
C ALA A 218 19.40 17.09 -16.15
N LEU A 219 18.25 16.39 -16.15
CA LEU A 219 18.21 14.94 -16.14
C LEU A 219 18.90 14.44 -17.42
N LYS A 220 20.16 14.01 -17.31
CA LYS A 220 20.75 13.09 -18.28
C LYS A 220 20.03 11.76 -18.14
N ILE A 221 19.06 11.52 -19.01
CA ILE A 221 18.49 10.19 -19.21
C ILE A 221 19.55 9.39 -19.97
N ALA A 222 20.00 8.29 -19.35
CA ALA A 222 20.75 7.21 -20.00
C ALA A 222 19.76 6.09 -20.35
#